data_AF-A0A9X1HI33-F1
#
_entry.id   AF-A0A9X1HI33-F1
#
_cell.length_a   1.000
_cell.length_b   1.000
_cell.length_c   1.000
_cell.angle_alpha   90.00
_cell.angle_beta   90.00
_cell.angle_gamma   90.00
#
_symmetry.space_group_name_H-M   'P 1'
#
loop_
_entity.id
_entity.type
_entity.pdbx_description
1 polymer ?
#
loop_
_entity_poly.entity_id
_entity_poly.type
_entity_poly.pdbx_seq_one_letter_code
_entity_poly.pdbx_strand_id
1 'polypeptide(L)'
;MEKFLQELAWRDYWQQVWIAKGDAINSDLKRPQEGITNHEMPAAVLKAETGIRALDQAIDEFYDSGYLHNHLRMYIASVCCNTGGSHWNTPARWMYYHLLDGDWASNALSWQWVAGSNSGKKYYANQENINKYCYTRQNGTFLDVGYDEVQYMPVPDVLNKTISPDLVTPLPEKQDISIDQERPVLVYNHYNIDPLWHRESNANRILLLEPSHFEKYPVSAKTIDFVLAFGANIPGLQVFASEFNELKTLAGDAELVFKEHPAFRHYRGTCENRDWMFTVTGYFPSFFAFWKKCRKELGKWS
;
A
#
# COMPACT_ATOMS: atom_id res chain seq x y z
N MET A 1 24.81 3.58 -2.28
CA MET A 1 24.16 4.33 -1.18
C MET A 1 23.04 5.24 -1.70
N GLU A 2 23.29 6.14 -2.67
CA GLU A 2 22.26 7.07 -3.17
C GLU A 2 20.99 6.40 -3.71
N LYS A 3 21.12 5.33 -4.52
CA LYS A 3 19.94 4.60 -5.06
C LYS A 3 19.06 4.03 -3.94
N PHE A 4 19.66 3.46 -2.89
CA PHE A 4 18.91 2.94 -1.74
C PHE A 4 18.17 4.04 -0.98
N LEU A 5 18.82 5.19 -0.73
CA LEU A 5 18.16 6.35 -0.10
C LEU A 5 17.02 6.90 -0.97
N GLN A 6 17.16 6.83 -2.28
CA GLN A 6 16.12 7.25 -3.22
C GLN A 6 14.88 6.34 -3.17
N GLU A 7 15.05 5.02 -3.04
CA GLU A 7 13.93 4.09 -2.84
C GLU A 7 13.18 4.39 -1.53
N LEU A 8 13.90 4.68 -0.44
CA LEU A 8 13.27 5.10 0.82
C LEU A 8 12.55 6.45 0.70
N ALA A 9 13.12 7.40 -0.06
CA ALA A 9 12.51 8.69 -0.31
C ALA A 9 11.19 8.59 -1.12
N TRP A 10 11.00 7.54 -1.93
CA TRP A 10 9.75 7.33 -2.66
C TRP A 10 8.58 7.08 -1.70
N ARG A 11 8.79 6.29 -0.65
CA ARG A 11 7.79 6.08 0.42
C ARG A 11 7.40 7.41 1.06
N ASP A 12 8.40 8.20 1.48
CA ASP A 12 8.15 9.50 2.11
C ASP A 12 7.40 10.45 1.17
N TYR A 13 7.77 10.49 -0.11
CA TYR A 13 7.08 11.29 -1.12
C TYR A 13 5.60 10.90 -1.25
N TRP A 14 5.30 9.61 -1.37
CA TRP A 14 3.91 9.14 -1.49
C TRP A 14 3.07 9.42 -0.25
N GLN A 15 3.68 9.27 0.93
CA GLN A 15 3.05 9.64 2.19
C GLN A 15 2.78 11.16 2.27
N GLN A 16 3.69 12.02 1.81
CA GLN A 16 3.44 13.47 1.72
C GLN A 16 2.31 13.80 0.73
N VAL A 17 2.17 13.04 -0.37
CA VAL A 17 1.02 13.18 -1.28
C VAL A 17 -0.28 12.78 -0.59
N TRP A 18 -0.31 11.68 0.17
CA TRP A 18 -1.50 11.28 0.93
C TRP A 18 -1.87 12.31 2.00
N ILE A 19 -0.89 12.88 2.71
CA ILE A 19 -1.10 14.00 3.63
C ILE A 19 -1.78 15.17 2.90
N ALA A 20 -1.25 15.59 1.76
CA ALA A 20 -1.77 16.75 1.05
C ALA A 20 -3.11 16.52 0.35
N LYS A 21 -3.40 15.29 -0.08
CA LYS A 21 -4.54 14.98 -0.96
C LYS A 21 -5.67 14.23 -0.26
N GLY A 22 -5.41 13.64 0.91
CA GLY A 22 -6.39 12.86 1.65
C GLY A 22 -6.99 11.77 0.76
N ASP A 23 -8.32 11.64 0.79
CA ASP A 23 -9.04 10.59 0.05
C ASP A 23 -9.01 10.73 -1.47
N ALA A 24 -8.52 11.85 -2.02
CA ALA A 24 -8.38 12.00 -3.47
C ALA A 24 -7.38 10.99 -4.07
N ILE A 25 -6.50 10.37 -3.26
CA ILE A 25 -5.63 9.28 -3.73
C ILE A 25 -6.40 8.00 -4.09
N ASN A 26 -7.67 7.88 -3.69
CA ASN A 26 -8.54 6.74 -4.02
C ASN A 26 -9.22 6.90 -5.38
N SER A 27 -8.95 7.99 -6.08
CA SER A 27 -9.46 8.29 -7.41
C SER A 27 -8.31 8.72 -8.32
N ASP A 28 -8.61 8.96 -9.59
CA ASP A 28 -7.64 9.41 -10.57
C ASP A 28 -7.06 10.79 -10.19
N LEU A 29 -5.86 10.81 -9.60
CA LEU A 29 -5.40 11.98 -8.83
C LEU A 29 -5.14 13.23 -9.67
N LYS A 30 -4.56 13.08 -10.87
CA LYS A 30 -4.21 14.23 -11.72
C LYS A 30 -5.06 14.33 -12.98
N ARG A 31 -5.42 13.20 -13.57
CA ARG A 31 -6.25 13.12 -14.78
C ARG A 31 -6.97 11.78 -14.84
N PRO A 32 -8.14 11.70 -15.50
CA PRO A 32 -8.81 10.43 -15.74
C PRO A 32 -7.86 9.40 -16.37
N GLN A 33 -7.95 8.15 -15.92
CA GLN A 33 -7.26 7.04 -16.60
C GLN A 33 -7.90 6.83 -17.98
N GLU A 34 -7.05 6.71 -19.00
CA GLU A 34 -7.49 6.56 -20.39
C GLU A 34 -7.56 5.08 -20.79
N GLY A 35 -8.52 4.70 -21.64
CA GLY A 35 -8.61 3.36 -22.22
C GLY A 35 -9.20 2.29 -21.28
N ILE A 36 -10.00 2.70 -20.30
CA ILE A 36 -10.70 1.78 -19.42
C ILE A 36 -11.90 1.16 -20.14
N THR A 37 -12.07 -0.14 -20.00
CA THR A 37 -13.23 -0.91 -20.47
C THR A 37 -14.05 -1.50 -19.33
N ASN A 38 -13.47 -1.60 -18.12
CA ASN A 38 -14.10 -2.20 -16.95
C ASN A 38 -13.50 -1.68 -15.62
N HIS A 39 -14.20 -1.89 -14.51
CA HIS A 39 -13.73 -1.56 -13.15
C HIS A 39 -13.37 -2.82 -12.34
N GLU A 40 -13.11 -3.92 -13.02
CA GLU A 40 -12.74 -5.21 -12.45
C GLU A 40 -11.25 -5.47 -12.66
N MET A 41 -10.73 -6.65 -12.32
CA MET A 41 -9.39 -7.07 -12.73
C MET A 41 -9.44 -8.30 -13.65
N PRO A 42 -8.45 -8.54 -14.51
CA PRO A 42 -8.41 -9.74 -15.33
C PRO A 42 -8.36 -11.00 -14.46
N ALA A 43 -9.27 -11.93 -14.70
CA ALA A 43 -9.35 -13.19 -13.94
C ALA A 43 -8.06 -14.02 -14.09
N ALA A 44 -7.39 -13.93 -15.25
CA ALA A 44 -6.11 -14.58 -15.47
C ALA A 44 -5.01 -14.06 -14.54
N VAL A 45 -4.99 -12.76 -14.22
CA VAL A 45 -4.03 -12.22 -13.24
C VAL A 45 -4.38 -12.71 -11.84
N LEU A 46 -5.67 -12.66 -11.46
CA LEU A 46 -6.11 -13.13 -10.15
C LEU A 46 -5.79 -14.62 -9.92
N LYS A 47 -5.75 -15.42 -10.97
CA LYS A 47 -5.52 -16.88 -10.90
C LYS A 47 -4.10 -17.34 -11.24
N ALA A 48 -3.17 -16.42 -11.52
CA ALA A 48 -1.85 -16.77 -12.06
C ALA A 48 -1.91 -17.60 -13.37
N GLU A 49 -2.85 -17.27 -14.25
CA GLU A 49 -3.13 -17.95 -15.52
C GLU A 49 -2.91 -17.01 -16.73
N THR A 50 -2.01 -16.03 -16.63
CA THR A 50 -1.74 -15.08 -17.72
C THR A 50 -1.07 -15.73 -18.92
N GLY A 51 -0.36 -16.85 -18.70
CA GLY A 51 0.49 -17.48 -19.70
C GLY A 51 1.89 -16.85 -19.78
N ILE A 52 2.18 -15.85 -18.95
CA ILE A 52 3.53 -15.30 -18.78
C ILE A 52 4.13 -15.90 -17.50
N ARG A 53 5.04 -16.87 -17.68
CA ARG A 53 5.56 -17.72 -16.60
C ARG A 53 6.11 -16.93 -15.42
N ALA A 54 6.83 -15.84 -15.70
CA ALA A 54 7.42 -15.00 -14.65
C ALA A 54 6.36 -14.24 -13.84
N LEU A 55 5.24 -13.85 -14.45
CA LEU A 55 4.14 -13.19 -13.73
C LEU A 55 3.33 -14.21 -12.95
N ASP A 56 2.99 -15.33 -13.58
CA ASP A 56 2.19 -16.39 -12.97
C ASP A 56 2.90 -16.95 -11.72
N GLN A 57 4.18 -17.33 -11.85
CA GLN A 57 5.00 -17.77 -10.71
C GLN A 57 5.09 -16.71 -9.60
N ALA A 58 5.26 -15.44 -9.96
CA ALA A 58 5.36 -14.36 -8.99
C ALA A 58 4.04 -14.13 -8.24
N ILE A 59 2.89 -14.35 -8.89
CA ILE A 59 1.57 -14.22 -8.27
C ILE A 59 1.34 -15.37 -7.28
N ASP A 60 1.70 -16.60 -7.65
CA ASP A 60 1.64 -17.74 -6.74
C ASP A 60 2.54 -17.53 -5.51
N GLU A 61 3.81 -17.15 -5.73
CA GLU A 61 4.75 -16.83 -4.64
C GLU A 61 4.27 -15.64 -3.80
N PHE A 62 3.58 -14.69 -4.40
CA PHE A 62 3.00 -13.55 -3.71
C PHE A 62 1.85 -13.96 -2.79
N TYR A 63 0.97 -14.85 -3.24
CA TYR A 63 -0.08 -15.40 -2.38
C TYR A 63 0.47 -16.19 -1.20
N ASP A 64 1.62 -16.84 -1.36
CA ASP A 64 2.29 -17.59 -0.29
C ASP A 64 3.12 -16.71 0.66
N SER A 65 3.83 -15.71 0.14
CA SER A 65 4.77 -14.90 0.92
C SER A 65 4.18 -13.57 1.42
N GLY A 66 3.19 -13.03 0.71
CA GLY A 66 2.71 -11.65 0.88
C GLY A 66 3.73 -10.59 0.47
N TYR A 67 4.75 -10.97 -0.30
CA TYR A 67 5.75 -10.06 -0.86
C TYR A 67 5.76 -10.15 -2.38
N LEU A 68 5.96 -9.01 -3.03
CA LEU A 68 6.11 -8.93 -4.48
C LEU A 68 7.21 -7.92 -4.82
N HIS A 69 8.16 -8.31 -5.67
CA HIS A 69 9.25 -7.42 -6.09
C HIS A 69 8.71 -6.23 -6.92
N ASN A 70 9.31 -5.05 -6.78
CA ASN A 70 8.80 -3.80 -7.36
C ASN A 70 8.61 -3.87 -8.90
N HIS A 71 9.54 -4.48 -9.64
CA HIS A 71 9.37 -4.66 -11.09
C HIS A 71 8.12 -5.49 -11.43
N LEU A 72 7.85 -6.56 -10.68
CA LEU A 72 6.68 -7.41 -10.89
C LEU A 72 5.39 -6.65 -10.55
N ARG A 73 5.38 -5.80 -9.51
CA ARG A 73 4.26 -4.89 -9.23
C ARG A 73 3.94 -4.01 -10.43
N MET A 74 4.97 -3.42 -11.04
CA MET A 74 4.80 -2.58 -12.24
C MET A 74 4.32 -3.36 -13.46
N TYR A 75 4.84 -4.57 -13.68
CA TYR A 75 4.43 -5.42 -14.82
C TYR A 75 2.98 -5.87 -14.68
N ILE A 76 2.59 -6.36 -13.51
CA ILE A 76 1.20 -6.77 -13.23
C ILE A 76 0.27 -5.56 -13.36
N ALA A 77 0.66 -4.39 -12.84
CA ALA A 77 -0.14 -3.18 -13.00
C ALA A 77 -0.31 -2.77 -14.47
N SER A 78 0.73 -2.93 -15.27
CA SER A 78 0.68 -2.66 -16.71
C SER A 78 -0.25 -3.64 -17.42
N VAL A 79 -0.14 -4.94 -17.12
CA VAL A 79 -0.99 -5.99 -17.69
C VAL A 79 -2.46 -5.75 -17.35
N CYS A 80 -2.79 -5.44 -16.10
CA CYS A 80 -4.18 -5.15 -15.72
C CYS A 80 -4.71 -3.88 -16.39
N CYS A 81 -4.01 -2.76 -16.26
CA CYS A 81 -4.56 -1.46 -16.63
C CYS A 81 -4.41 -1.14 -18.11
N ASN A 82 -3.20 -1.34 -18.64
CA ASN A 82 -2.81 -0.82 -19.95
C ASN A 82 -2.97 -1.87 -21.06
N THR A 83 -2.83 -3.16 -20.75
CA THR A 83 -3.10 -4.26 -21.68
C THR A 83 -4.51 -4.84 -21.51
N GLY A 84 -5.01 -4.91 -20.27
CA GLY A 84 -6.31 -5.51 -19.91
C GLY A 84 -7.48 -4.53 -19.84
N GLY A 85 -7.23 -3.21 -19.87
CA GLY A 85 -8.27 -2.18 -19.85
C GLY A 85 -8.98 -1.99 -18.50
N SER A 86 -8.47 -2.54 -17.40
CA SER A 86 -9.04 -2.35 -16.07
C SER A 86 -8.74 -0.96 -15.50
N HIS A 87 -9.70 -0.36 -14.79
CA HIS A 87 -9.40 0.78 -13.91
C HIS A 87 -8.41 0.34 -12.81
N TRP A 88 -7.44 1.18 -12.49
CA TRP A 88 -6.34 0.84 -11.58
C TRP A 88 -6.78 0.46 -10.16
N ASN A 89 -7.92 0.97 -9.69
CA ASN A 89 -8.31 0.89 -8.28
C ASN A 89 -8.54 -0.55 -7.82
N THR A 90 -9.32 -1.34 -8.56
CA THR A 90 -9.64 -2.73 -8.20
C THR A 90 -8.40 -3.62 -8.12
N PRO A 91 -7.53 -3.69 -9.14
CA PRO A 91 -6.31 -4.50 -9.04
C PRO A 91 -5.30 -3.91 -8.04
N ALA A 92 -5.29 -2.59 -7.79
CA ALA A 92 -4.50 -2.02 -6.70
C ALA A 92 -4.98 -2.47 -5.32
N ARG A 93 -6.30 -2.57 -5.10
CA ARG A 93 -6.87 -3.12 -3.86
C ARG A 93 -6.52 -4.59 -3.67
N TRP A 94 -6.59 -5.40 -4.73
CA TRP A 94 -6.14 -6.79 -4.69
C TRP A 94 -4.67 -6.91 -4.28
N MET A 95 -3.79 -6.14 -4.91
CA MET A 95 -2.37 -6.17 -4.55
C MET A 95 -2.16 -5.69 -3.10
N TYR A 96 -2.80 -4.60 -2.68
CA TYR A 96 -2.71 -4.12 -1.30
C TYR A 96 -3.18 -5.18 -0.29
N TYR A 97 -4.26 -5.88 -0.58
CA TYR A 97 -4.85 -6.88 0.30
C TYR A 97 -3.85 -7.98 0.69
N HIS A 98 -3.06 -8.45 -0.27
CA HIS A 98 -2.11 -9.54 -0.06
C HIS A 98 -0.72 -9.09 0.41
N LEU A 99 -0.39 -7.80 0.37
CA LEU A 99 0.93 -7.29 0.77
C LEU A 99 1.09 -7.24 2.30
N LEU A 100 2.20 -7.79 2.79
CA LEU A 100 2.63 -7.62 4.19
C LEU A 100 3.27 -6.25 4.44
N ASP A 101 3.94 -5.69 3.43
CA ASP A 101 4.54 -4.35 3.48
C ASP A 101 3.56 -3.23 3.08
N GLY A 102 2.27 -3.56 2.99
CA GLY A 102 1.24 -2.75 2.35
C GLY A 102 1.14 -1.32 2.86
N ASP A 103 1.68 -0.38 2.09
CA ASP A 103 1.47 1.07 2.24
C ASP A 103 0.51 1.56 1.15
N TRP A 104 -0.69 2.00 1.54
CA TRP A 104 -1.72 2.33 0.54
C TRP A 104 -1.30 3.49 -0.37
N ALA A 105 -0.65 4.53 0.17
CA ALA A 105 -0.16 5.64 -0.65
C ALA A 105 0.83 5.16 -1.71
N SER A 106 1.84 4.39 -1.30
CA SER A 106 2.86 3.85 -2.20
C SER A 106 2.25 2.92 -3.24
N ASN A 107 1.30 2.08 -2.84
CA ASN A 107 0.61 1.18 -3.75
C ASN A 107 -0.27 1.95 -4.74
N ALA A 108 -1.30 2.67 -4.27
CA ALA A 108 -2.27 3.35 -5.12
C ALA A 108 -1.62 4.35 -6.08
N LEU A 109 -0.67 5.17 -5.59
CA LEU A 109 -0.03 6.19 -6.43
C LEU A 109 0.95 5.60 -7.45
N SER A 110 1.53 4.43 -7.17
CA SER A 110 2.33 3.68 -8.14
C SER A 110 1.46 3.03 -9.22
N TRP A 111 0.30 2.46 -8.84
CA TRP A 111 -0.69 1.96 -9.79
C TRP A 111 -1.20 3.07 -10.72
N GLN A 112 -1.52 4.24 -10.17
CA GLN A 112 -1.88 5.42 -10.97
C GLN A 112 -0.74 5.93 -11.85
N TRP A 113 0.52 5.81 -11.40
CA TRP A 113 1.68 6.17 -12.23
C TRP A 113 1.82 5.24 -13.43
N VAL A 114 1.65 3.92 -13.23
CA VAL A 114 1.68 2.92 -14.30
C VAL A 114 0.51 3.12 -15.28
N ALA A 115 -0.69 3.35 -14.78
CA ALA A 115 -1.90 3.58 -15.57
C ALA A 115 -1.93 4.96 -16.27
N GLY A 116 -1.01 5.87 -15.92
CA GLY A 116 -0.91 7.19 -16.51
C GLY A 116 -1.82 8.26 -15.89
N SER A 117 -2.66 7.93 -14.90
CA SER A 117 -3.56 8.88 -14.23
C SER A 117 -2.84 9.84 -13.26
N ASN A 118 -1.61 9.52 -12.85
CA ASN A 118 -0.76 10.40 -12.02
C ASN A 118 0.50 10.94 -12.75
N SER A 119 0.83 10.43 -13.93
CA SER A 119 2.06 10.78 -14.66
C SER A 119 1.81 11.41 -16.03
N GLY A 120 0.63 11.19 -16.63
CA GLY A 120 0.33 11.59 -18.00
C GLY A 120 0.81 10.60 -19.07
N LYS A 121 1.70 9.66 -18.72
CA LYS A 121 2.26 8.65 -19.64
C LYS A 121 2.06 7.26 -19.06
N LYS A 122 1.50 6.35 -19.86
CA LYS A 122 1.35 4.94 -19.50
C LYS A 122 2.70 4.23 -19.49
N TYR A 123 2.86 3.32 -18.55
CA TYR A 123 3.97 2.37 -18.52
C TYR A 123 3.52 1.03 -19.10
N TYR A 124 4.23 0.53 -20.11
CA TYR A 124 3.96 -0.77 -20.74
C TYR A 124 5.01 -1.81 -20.35
N ALA A 125 4.55 -2.97 -19.91
CA ALA A 125 5.40 -4.15 -19.81
C ALA A 125 5.53 -4.80 -21.20
N ASN A 126 6.70 -5.34 -21.50
CA ASN A 126 6.91 -6.19 -22.67
C ASN A 126 7.72 -7.44 -22.27
N GLN A 127 7.65 -8.48 -23.10
CA GLN A 127 8.27 -9.76 -22.79
C GLN A 127 9.79 -9.66 -22.61
N GLU A 128 10.45 -8.79 -23.38
CA GLU A 128 11.90 -8.56 -23.27
C GLU A 128 12.30 -8.05 -21.88
N ASN A 129 11.61 -7.03 -21.36
CA ASN A 129 11.90 -6.51 -20.01
C ASN A 129 11.59 -7.54 -18.94
N ILE A 130 10.49 -8.28 -19.06
CA ILE A 130 10.15 -9.37 -18.13
C ILE A 130 11.28 -10.41 -18.13
N ASN A 131 11.72 -10.88 -19.30
CA ASN A 131 12.83 -11.83 -19.43
C ASN A 131 14.12 -11.29 -18.77
N LYS A 132 14.47 -10.03 -19.04
CA LYS A 132 15.68 -9.39 -18.52
C LYS A 132 15.69 -9.28 -16.99
N TYR A 133 14.58 -8.84 -16.40
CA TYR A 133 14.52 -8.51 -14.97
C TYR A 133 13.98 -9.64 -14.09
N CYS A 134 13.37 -10.67 -14.69
CA CYS A 134 12.97 -11.91 -14.01
C CYS A 134 13.87 -13.10 -14.36
N TYR A 135 14.94 -12.88 -15.15
CA TYR A 135 15.91 -13.90 -15.54
C TYR A 135 15.29 -15.10 -16.29
N THR A 136 14.28 -14.85 -17.12
CA THR A 136 13.60 -15.86 -17.93
C THR A 136 13.91 -15.71 -19.42
N ARG A 137 13.49 -16.69 -20.23
CA ARG A 137 13.63 -16.68 -21.70
C ARG A 137 12.36 -17.21 -22.35
N GLN A 138 11.25 -16.54 -22.11
CA GLN A 138 9.96 -16.90 -22.69
C GLN A 138 9.66 -16.02 -23.91
N ASN A 139 9.14 -16.65 -24.98
CA ASN A 139 8.67 -16.01 -26.21
C ASN A 139 7.25 -16.52 -26.53
N GLY A 140 6.59 -15.91 -27.52
CA GLY A 140 5.25 -16.29 -27.99
C GLY A 140 4.11 -15.92 -27.03
N THR A 141 4.36 -14.99 -26.10
CA THR A 141 3.31 -14.44 -25.23
C THR A 141 2.61 -13.28 -25.93
N PHE A 142 1.48 -12.83 -25.40
CA PHE A 142 0.82 -11.63 -25.90
C PHE A 142 1.62 -10.33 -25.65
N LEU A 143 2.73 -10.38 -24.91
CA LEU A 143 3.65 -9.25 -24.73
C LEU A 143 4.94 -9.39 -25.55
N ASP A 144 5.05 -10.42 -26.38
CA ASP A 144 6.20 -10.67 -27.26
C ASP A 144 6.09 -9.84 -28.55
N VAL A 145 6.02 -8.53 -28.37
CA VAL A 145 5.92 -7.51 -29.43
C VAL A 145 6.92 -6.37 -29.15
N GLY A 146 7.14 -5.50 -30.14
CA GLY A 146 7.96 -4.31 -29.95
C GLY A 146 7.40 -3.41 -28.85
N TYR A 147 8.26 -2.76 -28.05
CA TYR A 147 7.84 -1.92 -26.93
C TYR A 147 6.86 -0.81 -27.34
N ASP A 148 7.09 -0.19 -28.50
CA ASP A 148 6.24 0.88 -29.03
C ASP A 148 4.93 0.35 -29.64
N GLU A 149 4.84 -0.97 -29.89
CA GLU A 149 3.67 -1.63 -30.48
C GLU A 149 2.66 -2.09 -29.43
N VAL A 150 3.12 -2.40 -28.20
CA VAL A 150 2.26 -2.88 -27.09
C VAL A 150 1.04 -1.96 -26.87
N GLN A 151 1.22 -0.66 -27.01
CA GLN A 151 0.17 0.33 -26.78
C GLN A 151 -0.99 0.29 -27.78
N TYR A 152 -0.78 -0.33 -28.95
CA TYR A 152 -1.77 -0.42 -30.03
C TYR A 152 -2.39 -1.82 -30.12
N MET A 153 -1.96 -2.76 -29.26
CA MET A 153 -2.50 -4.10 -29.26
C MET A 153 -3.95 -4.12 -28.75
N PRO A 154 -4.81 -4.98 -29.32
CA PRO A 154 -6.10 -5.27 -28.70
C PRO A 154 -5.89 -5.97 -27.35
N VAL A 155 -6.92 -5.93 -26.51
CA VAL A 155 -6.95 -6.71 -25.26
C VAL A 155 -6.81 -8.20 -25.61
N PRO A 156 -5.79 -8.91 -25.10
CA PRO A 156 -5.63 -10.34 -25.34
C PRO A 156 -6.81 -11.16 -24.80
N ASP A 157 -7.18 -12.23 -25.50
CA ASP A 157 -8.33 -13.06 -25.13
C ASP A 157 -8.27 -13.61 -23.69
N VAL A 158 -7.06 -13.94 -23.22
CA VAL A 158 -6.81 -14.43 -21.86
C VAL A 158 -7.18 -13.39 -20.79
N LEU A 159 -7.18 -12.09 -21.13
CA LEU A 159 -7.51 -11.00 -20.21
C LEU A 159 -8.97 -10.52 -20.32
N ASN A 160 -9.74 -10.99 -21.31
CA ASN A 160 -11.12 -10.54 -21.53
C ASN A 160 -12.07 -10.91 -20.39
N LYS A 161 -11.82 -12.04 -19.71
CA LYS A 161 -12.61 -12.42 -18.55
C LYS A 161 -12.15 -11.61 -17.34
N THR A 162 -13.04 -10.79 -16.79
CA THR A 162 -12.78 -9.97 -15.61
C THR A 162 -13.53 -10.47 -14.39
N ILE A 163 -13.05 -10.10 -13.21
CA ILE A 163 -13.65 -10.44 -11.92
C ILE A 163 -13.38 -9.33 -10.89
N SER A 164 -14.35 -9.07 -10.03
CA SER A 164 -14.16 -8.29 -8.81
C SER A 164 -13.71 -9.22 -7.67
N PRO A 165 -12.51 -9.04 -7.09
CA PRO A 165 -12.07 -9.87 -5.96
C PRO A 165 -12.92 -9.59 -4.72
N ASP A 166 -13.24 -10.63 -3.96
CA ASP A 166 -13.88 -10.49 -2.65
C ASP A 166 -12.80 -10.24 -1.58
N LEU A 167 -12.67 -8.98 -1.16
CA LEU A 167 -11.60 -8.52 -0.29
C LEU A 167 -12.17 -8.15 1.08
N VAL A 168 -12.21 -9.13 1.98
CA VAL A 168 -12.70 -8.96 3.35
C VAL A 168 -11.56 -9.19 4.34
N THR A 169 -11.40 -8.26 5.27
CA THR A 169 -10.42 -8.40 6.35
C THR A 169 -11.02 -9.27 7.47
N PRO A 170 -10.43 -10.42 7.80
CA PRO A 170 -10.90 -11.24 8.91
C PRO A 170 -10.37 -10.66 10.22
N LEU A 171 -11.06 -9.64 10.74
CA LEU A 171 -10.72 -9.05 12.03
C LEU A 171 -10.96 -10.06 13.17
N PRO A 172 -10.12 -10.04 14.23
CA PRO A 172 -10.39 -10.84 15.41
C PRO A 172 -11.71 -10.40 16.04
N GLU A 173 -12.38 -11.35 16.71
CA GLU A 173 -13.56 -11.02 17.49
C GLU A 173 -13.25 -9.92 18.52
N LYS A 174 -14.18 -9.01 18.71
CA LYS A 174 -14.05 -7.93 19.69
C LYS A 174 -13.91 -8.52 21.09
N GLN A 175 -12.83 -8.15 21.77
CA GLN A 175 -12.57 -8.51 23.17
C GLN A 175 -12.68 -7.27 24.06
N ASP A 176 -13.02 -7.49 25.32
CA ASP A 176 -12.97 -6.44 26.33
C ASP A 176 -11.52 -6.05 26.63
N ILE A 177 -11.30 -4.77 26.89
CA ILE A 177 -9.99 -4.21 27.29
C ILE A 177 -10.09 -3.57 28.67
N SER A 178 -8.99 -3.60 29.41
CA SER A 178 -8.85 -2.93 30.70
C SER A 178 -7.99 -1.68 30.53
N ILE A 179 -8.53 -0.53 30.93
CA ILE A 179 -7.82 0.76 30.90
C ILE A 179 -7.70 1.30 32.33
N ASP A 180 -6.48 1.51 32.79
CA ASP A 180 -6.19 2.30 33.98
C ASP A 180 -6.27 3.79 33.61
N GLN A 181 -7.32 4.47 34.07
CA GLN A 181 -7.60 5.87 33.70
C GLN A 181 -6.57 6.86 34.26
N GLU A 182 -5.73 6.46 35.22
CA GLU A 182 -4.63 7.28 35.74
C GLU A 182 -3.40 7.30 34.83
N ARG A 183 -3.39 6.50 33.76
CA ARG A 183 -2.26 6.35 32.84
C ARG A 183 -2.65 6.73 31.41
N PRO A 184 -1.72 7.29 30.61
CA PRO A 184 -1.99 7.55 29.21
C PRO A 184 -2.29 6.24 28.45
N VAL A 185 -3.07 6.35 27.38
CA VAL A 185 -3.41 5.28 26.45
C VAL A 185 -2.64 5.50 25.16
N LEU A 186 -1.68 4.62 24.89
CA LEU A 186 -0.92 4.57 23.64
C LEU A 186 -1.73 3.77 22.62
N VAL A 187 -2.18 4.45 21.57
CA VAL A 187 -2.99 3.85 20.50
C VAL A 187 -2.06 3.47 19.35
N TYR A 188 -1.83 2.17 19.22
CA TYR A 188 -1.18 1.55 18.08
C TYR A 188 -2.22 1.26 16.99
N ASN A 189 -1.80 1.25 15.74
CA ASN A 189 -2.63 0.92 14.59
C ASN A 189 -1.80 0.10 13.58
N HIS A 190 -2.41 -0.43 12.52
CA HIS A 190 -1.72 -1.31 11.57
C HIS A 190 -0.57 -0.65 10.79
N TYR A 191 -0.52 0.69 10.72
CA TYR A 191 0.61 1.44 10.15
C TYR A 191 1.69 1.79 11.19
N ASN A 192 1.38 1.69 12.48
CA ASN A 192 2.25 2.10 13.58
C ASN A 192 2.21 1.07 14.72
N ILE A 193 2.85 -0.07 14.47
CA ILE A 193 3.16 -1.07 15.49
C ILE A 193 4.66 -0.99 15.69
N ASP A 194 5.09 -0.36 16.77
CA ASP A 194 6.52 -0.10 17.04
C ASP A 194 6.83 -0.48 18.49
N PRO A 195 7.52 -1.61 18.74
CA PRO A 195 7.88 -2.06 20.08
C PRO A 195 8.82 -1.12 20.85
N LEU A 196 9.45 -0.17 20.16
CA LEU A 196 10.33 0.81 20.78
C LEU A 196 9.59 2.09 21.21
N TRP A 197 8.42 2.35 20.63
CA TRP A 197 7.62 3.53 20.96
C TRP A 197 7.08 3.45 22.39
N HIS A 198 7.49 4.42 23.22
CA HIS A 198 7.16 4.47 24.67
C HIS A 198 7.41 3.16 25.43
N ARG A 199 8.48 2.44 25.06
CA ARG A 199 8.82 1.13 25.66
C ARG A 199 8.89 1.19 27.19
N GLU A 200 9.52 2.23 27.72
CA GLU A 200 9.76 2.40 29.16
C GLU A 200 8.65 3.19 29.88
N SER A 201 7.64 3.68 29.16
CA SER A 201 6.55 4.47 29.75
C SER A 201 5.55 3.58 30.49
N ASN A 202 5.05 4.04 31.63
CA ASN A 202 3.94 3.39 32.32
C ASN A 202 2.61 3.83 31.68
N ALA A 203 2.09 3.04 30.74
CA ALA A 203 0.93 3.40 29.93
C ALA A 203 0.07 2.18 29.59
N ASN A 204 -1.22 2.42 29.31
CA ASN A 204 -2.08 1.45 28.65
C ASN A 204 -1.67 1.34 27.18
N ARG A 205 -1.59 0.13 26.62
CA ARG A 205 -1.18 -0.08 25.22
C ARG A 205 -2.28 -0.81 24.48
N ILE A 206 -2.86 -0.14 23.49
CA ILE A 206 -4.00 -0.65 22.73
C ILE A 206 -3.64 -0.69 21.26
N LEU A 207 -3.64 -1.88 20.66
CA LEU A 207 -3.67 -2.02 19.20
C LEU A 207 -5.12 -1.92 18.74
N LEU A 208 -5.44 -0.78 18.14
CA LEU A 208 -6.77 -0.50 17.62
C LEU A 208 -6.88 -1.01 16.17
N LEU A 209 -7.83 -1.90 15.93
CA LEU A 209 -8.16 -2.42 14.61
C LEU A 209 -9.58 -1.98 14.23
N GLU A 210 -9.70 -0.84 13.54
CA GLU A 210 -11.00 -0.24 13.22
C GLU A 210 -11.68 -0.93 12.02
N PRO A 211 -12.88 -1.53 12.20
CA PRO A 211 -13.63 -2.12 11.08
C PRO A 211 -13.84 -1.15 9.91
N SER A 212 -14.18 0.11 10.18
CA SER A 212 -14.37 1.14 9.14
C SER A 212 -13.12 1.39 8.29
N HIS A 213 -11.93 1.34 8.88
CA HIS A 213 -10.66 1.46 8.15
C HIS A 213 -10.45 0.25 7.24
N PHE A 214 -10.68 -0.96 7.74
CA PHE A 214 -10.47 -2.20 7.00
C PHE A 214 -11.56 -2.52 5.97
N GLU A 215 -12.73 -1.89 6.04
CA GLU A 215 -13.72 -1.88 4.96
C GLU A 215 -13.20 -1.05 3.76
N LYS A 216 -12.57 0.08 4.05
CA LYS A 216 -12.01 0.99 3.04
C LYS A 216 -10.70 0.47 2.45
N TYR A 217 -9.83 -0.08 3.29
CA TYR A 217 -8.51 -0.58 2.93
C TYR A 217 -8.34 -2.01 3.46
N PRO A 218 -9.00 -3.00 2.83
CA PRO A 218 -8.98 -4.37 3.33
C PRO A 218 -7.59 -4.99 3.19
N VAL A 219 -7.25 -5.85 4.15
CA VAL A 219 -6.01 -6.63 4.18
C VAL A 219 -6.31 -8.09 4.47
N SER A 220 -5.42 -8.97 4.04
CA SER A 220 -5.58 -10.42 4.20
C SER A 220 -5.44 -10.88 5.64
N ALA A 221 -5.90 -12.11 5.91
CA ALA A 221 -5.65 -12.82 7.17
C ALA A 221 -4.16 -12.79 7.54
N LYS A 222 -3.28 -13.04 6.57
CA LYS A 222 -1.84 -13.05 6.77
C LYS A 222 -1.29 -11.71 7.25
N THR A 223 -1.84 -10.61 6.75
CA THR A 223 -1.47 -9.26 7.20
C THR A 223 -1.93 -9.00 8.63
N ILE A 224 -3.14 -9.44 8.99
CA ILE A 224 -3.63 -9.38 10.38
C ILE A 224 -2.77 -10.23 11.31
N ASP A 225 -2.48 -11.48 10.93
CA ASP A 225 -1.63 -12.38 11.71
C ASP A 225 -0.23 -11.80 11.91
N PHE A 226 0.36 -11.20 10.87
CA PHE A 226 1.64 -10.50 10.96
C PHE A 226 1.59 -9.33 11.93
N VAL A 227 0.55 -8.50 11.84
CA VAL A 227 0.30 -7.35 12.75
C VAL A 227 0.20 -7.81 14.20
N LEU A 228 -0.57 -8.87 14.47
CA LEU A 228 -0.74 -9.44 15.81
C LEU A 228 0.55 -10.06 16.33
N ALA A 229 1.26 -10.83 15.51
CA ALA A 229 2.54 -11.43 15.86
C ALA A 229 3.61 -10.36 16.16
N PHE A 230 3.61 -9.26 15.41
CA PHE A 230 4.51 -8.14 15.69
C PHE A 230 4.13 -7.43 17.00
N GLY A 231 2.83 -7.20 17.22
CA GLY A 231 2.27 -6.61 18.44
C GLY A 231 2.58 -7.42 19.71
N ALA A 232 2.73 -8.75 19.61
CA ALA A 232 3.12 -9.59 20.73
C ALA A 232 4.49 -9.23 21.35
N ASN A 233 5.33 -8.47 20.63
CA ASN A 233 6.60 -7.94 21.15
C ASN A 233 6.43 -6.66 21.99
N ILE A 234 5.21 -6.18 22.17
CA ILE A 234 4.88 -4.97 22.94
C ILE A 234 4.29 -5.40 24.29
N PRO A 235 5.02 -5.23 25.42
CA PRO A 235 4.56 -5.70 26.72
C PRO A 235 3.23 -5.06 27.15
N GLY A 236 2.25 -5.90 27.49
CA GLY A 236 0.93 -5.44 27.95
C GLY A 236 0.04 -4.86 26.86
N LEU A 237 0.36 -5.07 25.57
CA LEU A 237 -0.50 -4.68 24.46
C LEU A 237 -1.80 -5.49 24.48
N GLN A 238 -2.92 -4.78 24.45
CA GLN A 238 -4.26 -5.35 24.29
C GLN A 238 -4.76 -5.06 22.87
N VAL A 239 -5.42 -6.02 22.25
CA VAL A 239 -6.00 -5.87 20.91
C VAL A 239 -7.45 -5.45 21.05
N PHE A 240 -7.85 -4.39 20.35
CA PHE A 240 -9.21 -3.89 20.38
C PHE A 240 -9.74 -3.72 18.95
N ALA A 241 -10.56 -4.66 18.51
CA ALA A 241 -11.24 -4.61 17.21
C ALA A 241 -12.55 -3.82 17.34
N SER A 242 -12.43 -2.50 17.40
CA SER A 242 -13.57 -1.58 17.39
C SER A 242 -13.15 -0.21 16.85
N GLU A 243 -14.10 0.72 16.80
CA GLU A 243 -13.89 2.10 16.35
C GLU A 243 -13.20 2.94 17.43
N PHE A 244 -12.39 3.92 17.00
CA PHE A 244 -11.69 4.84 17.90
C PHE A 244 -12.62 5.56 18.89
N ASN A 245 -13.84 5.89 18.47
CA ASN A 245 -14.81 6.55 19.34
C ASN A 245 -15.19 5.68 20.55
N GLU A 246 -15.27 4.37 20.39
CA GLU A 246 -15.54 3.47 21.51
C GLU A 246 -14.34 3.38 22.46
N LEU A 247 -13.13 3.27 21.90
CA LEU A 247 -11.89 3.33 22.71
C LEU A 247 -11.83 4.63 23.52
N LYS A 248 -12.18 5.76 22.90
CA LYS A 248 -12.23 7.06 23.57
C LYS A 248 -13.24 7.09 24.71
N THR A 249 -14.42 6.49 24.53
CA THR A 249 -15.41 6.38 25.61
C THR A 249 -14.88 5.54 26.77
N LEU A 250 -14.21 4.41 26.50
CA LEU A 250 -13.62 3.55 27.52
C LEU A 250 -12.45 4.21 28.26
N ALA A 251 -11.64 5.00 27.54
CA ALA A 251 -10.51 5.72 28.11
C ALA A 251 -10.93 6.81 29.11
N GLY A 252 -12.15 7.34 29.00
CA GLY A 252 -12.64 8.40 29.89
C GLY A 252 -11.77 9.65 29.78
N ASP A 253 -11.19 10.07 30.91
CA ASP A 253 -10.31 11.24 30.99
C ASP A 253 -8.82 10.92 30.71
N ALA A 254 -8.47 9.65 30.47
CA ALA A 254 -7.11 9.26 30.16
C ALA A 254 -6.62 9.92 28.87
N GLU A 255 -5.38 10.40 28.87
CA GLU A 255 -4.76 10.99 27.68
C GLU A 255 -4.56 9.93 26.59
N LEU A 256 -5.15 10.13 25.42
CA LEU A 256 -4.91 9.30 24.24
C LEU A 256 -3.72 9.85 23.46
N VAL A 257 -2.70 9.02 23.24
CA VAL A 257 -1.49 9.35 22.49
C VAL A 257 -1.37 8.42 21.28
N PHE A 258 -1.07 8.97 20.10
CA PHE A 258 -0.95 8.19 18.86
C PHE A 258 0.05 8.82 17.88
N LYS A 259 0.66 8.03 17.01
CA LYS A 259 1.50 8.52 15.91
C LYS A 259 0.64 9.04 14.75
N GLU A 260 1.13 10.10 14.09
CA GLU A 260 0.49 10.70 12.92
C GLU A 260 0.43 9.70 11.75
N HIS A 261 -0.77 9.51 11.21
CA HIS A 261 -0.97 8.81 9.96
C HIS A 261 -2.18 9.36 9.16
N PRO A 262 -2.08 9.53 7.82
CA PRO A 262 -3.17 10.07 6.99
C PRO A 262 -4.47 9.26 7.06
N ALA A 263 -4.37 7.97 7.33
CA ALA A 263 -5.53 7.08 7.48
C ALA A 263 -6.36 7.36 8.74
N PHE A 264 -5.76 7.96 9.78
CA PHE A 264 -6.35 8.08 11.12
C PHE A 264 -6.53 9.52 11.59
N ARG A 265 -6.85 10.45 10.67
CA ARG A 265 -7.06 11.88 10.98
C ARG A 265 -8.24 12.14 11.90
N HIS A 266 -9.14 11.17 12.07
CA HIS A 266 -10.26 11.27 12.99
C HIS A 266 -9.86 11.02 14.44
N TYR A 267 -8.66 10.49 14.72
CA TYR A 267 -8.18 10.33 16.08
C TYR A 267 -8.09 11.68 16.80
N ARG A 268 -8.36 11.67 18.11
CA ARG A 268 -8.39 12.88 18.97
C ARG A 268 -7.60 12.61 20.24
N GLY A 269 -6.64 13.49 20.53
CA GLY A 269 -5.69 13.33 21.63
C GLY A 269 -4.34 13.94 21.25
N THR A 270 -3.28 13.52 21.92
CA THR A 270 -1.90 13.93 21.66
C THR A 270 -1.36 13.17 20.44
N CYS A 271 -1.21 13.88 19.34
CA CYS A 271 -0.65 13.34 18.10
C CYS A 271 0.86 13.56 18.06
N GLU A 272 1.62 12.48 18.05
CA GLU A 272 3.07 12.52 17.88
C GLU A 272 3.45 12.38 16.40
N ASN A 273 4.58 12.96 16.01
CA ASN A 273 5.09 12.76 14.67
C ASN A 273 5.58 11.32 14.51
N ARG A 274 5.30 10.71 13.35
CA ARG A 274 5.99 9.48 12.95
C ARG A 274 7.41 9.78 12.49
N ASP A 275 8.23 8.73 12.42
CA ASP A 275 9.61 8.81 11.94
C ASP A 275 9.64 9.06 10.43
N TRP A 276 10.28 10.17 10.04
CA TRP A 276 10.52 10.56 8.66
C TRP A 276 12.00 10.46 8.33
N MET A 277 12.31 10.08 7.09
CA MET A 277 13.70 10.04 6.64
C MET A 277 14.26 11.46 6.41
N PHE A 278 13.38 12.38 6.00
CA PHE A 278 13.72 13.76 5.68
C PHE A 278 12.83 14.75 6.42
N THR A 279 13.34 15.96 6.65
CA THR A 279 12.52 17.05 7.23
C THR A 279 11.65 17.76 6.18
N VAL A 280 11.74 17.34 4.91
CA VAL A 280 10.99 17.88 3.79
C VAL A 280 9.51 17.48 3.89
N THR A 281 8.65 18.48 4.06
CA THR A 281 7.20 18.30 4.13
C THR A 281 6.46 19.07 3.03
N GLY A 282 5.21 18.67 2.79
CA GLY A 282 4.30 19.34 1.85
C GLY A 282 4.20 18.64 0.49
N TYR A 283 3.28 19.14 -0.34
CA TYR A 283 3.01 18.57 -1.66
C TYR A 283 4.04 19.00 -2.71
N PHE A 284 4.57 18.03 -3.46
CA PHE A 284 5.43 18.27 -4.62
C PHE A 284 4.80 17.68 -5.89
N PRO A 285 4.86 18.39 -7.04
CA PRO A 285 4.22 17.95 -8.28
C PRO A 285 4.87 16.68 -8.88
N SER A 286 6.13 16.40 -8.51
CA SER A 286 6.85 15.19 -8.90
C SER A 286 7.83 14.75 -7.82
N PHE A 287 8.16 13.46 -7.81
CA PHE A 287 9.19 12.90 -6.94
C PHE A 287 10.53 13.60 -7.10
N PHE A 288 10.98 13.88 -8.32
CA PHE A 288 12.29 14.51 -8.52
C PHE A 288 12.35 15.93 -7.94
N ALA A 289 11.22 16.65 -7.88
CA ALA A 289 11.14 17.94 -7.18
C ALA A 289 11.28 17.78 -5.66
N PHE A 290 10.63 16.76 -5.08
CA PHE A 290 10.79 16.38 -3.67
C PHE A 290 12.23 15.92 -3.37
N TRP A 291 12.76 14.98 -4.14
CA TRP A 291 14.11 14.43 -4.01
C TRP A 291 15.19 15.51 -4.09
N LYS A 292 15.04 16.51 -4.96
CA LYS A 292 15.97 17.65 -5.02
C LYS A 292 16.06 18.42 -3.69
N LYS A 293 15.01 18.43 -2.87
CA LYS A 293 15.03 19.02 -1.53
C LYS A 293 15.69 18.06 -0.54
N CYS A 294 15.31 16.78 -0.53
CA CYS A 294 15.90 15.75 0.33
C CYS A 294 17.42 15.63 0.16
N ARG A 295 17.92 15.65 -1.09
CA ARG A 295 19.37 15.63 -1.39
C ARG A 295 20.15 16.78 -0.74
N LYS A 296 19.52 17.95 -0.54
CA LYS A 296 20.19 19.08 0.15
C LYS A 296 20.35 18.83 1.64
N GLU A 297 19.52 17.98 2.24
CA GLU A 297 19.69 17.57 3.63
C GLU A 297 20.83 16.55 3.73
N LEU A 298 20.90 15.58 2.81
CA LEU A 298 22.00 14.59 2.77
C LEU A 298 23.38 15.21 2.59
N GLY A 299 23.50 16.28 1.79
CA GLY A 299 24.76 17.01 1.63
C GLY A 299 25.22 17.78 2.87
N LYS A 300 24.41 17.85 3.93
CA LYS A 300 24.80 18.39 5.24
C LYS A 300 25.29 17.30 6.22
N TRP A 301 25.17 16.02 5.83
CA TRP A 301 25.53 14.86 6.66
C TRP A 301 26.91 14.29 6.25
N SER A 302 27.53 14.88 5.23
CA SER A 302 28.91 14.66 4.78
C SER A 302 29.82 15.76 5.28
#